data_AF-E2AI52-F1
#
_entry.id   AF-E2AI52-F1
#
_cell.length_a   1.000
_cell.length_b   1.000
_cell.length_c   1.000
_cell.angle_alpha   90.00
_cell.angle_beta   90.00
_cell.angle_gamma   90.00
#
_symmetry.space_group_name_H-M   'P 1'
#
loop_
_entity.id
_entity.type
_entity.pdbx_description
1 polymer ?
#
loop_
_entity_poly.entity_id
_entity_poly.type
_entity_poly.pdbx_seq_one_letter_code
_entity_poly.pdbx_strand_id
1 'polypeptide(L)'
;MANIAYLTVITPTAMIASNAIAVTFGNQLLGYMAWIIPVMVAVSAFGGLSVHIMTSSRMCFVGARNGHFPSMLSHINMSRLTPTPALIFLVPLWIPIVFVIICIFLVIVPCYERPYELGMGILITITGIPAYFFGVAWKNKPMWFQKINST
;
A
#
# COMPACT_ATOMS: atom_id res chain seq x y z
N MET A 1 13.67 -12.56 10.37
CA MET A 1 12.63 -12.68 11.41
C MET A 1 11.39 -13.44 10.94
N ALA A 2 10.84 -13.17 9.74
CA ALA A 2 9.65 -13.86 9.25
C ALA A 2 9.77 -15.41 9.19
N ASN A 3 10.88 -15.94 8.67
CA ASN A 3 11.09 -17.40 8.60
C ASN A 3 11.07 -18.10 9.96
N ILE A 4 11.57 -17.47 11.02
CA ILE A 4 11.55 -18.05 12.37
C ILE A 4 10.10 -18.12 12.87
N ALA A 5 9.34 -17.05 12.69
CA ALA A 5 7.93 -17.01 13.10
C ALA A 5 7.07 -18.08 12.37
N TYR A 6 7.30 -18.29 11.08
CA TYR A 6 6.57 -19.33 10.33
C TYR A 6 6.85 -20.74 10.85
N LEU A 7 8.10 -21.06 11.16
CA LEU A 7 8.51 -22.38 11.63
C LEU A 7 8.06 -22.68 13.07
N THR A 8 7.76 -21.65 13.88
CA THR A 8 7.23 -21.86 15.24
C THR A 8 5.73 -22.17 15.27
N VAL A 9 5.00 -21.83 14.21
CA VAL A 9 3.52 -21.94 14.18
C VAL A 9 3.05 -23.03 13.21
N ILE A 10 3.70 -23.14 12.05
CA ILE A 10 3.27 -24.05 10.97
C ILE A 10 4.25 -25.21 10.85
N THR A 11 3.72 -26.44 10.79
CA THR A 11 4.53 -27.63 10.48
C THR A 11 5.07 -27.58 9.06
N PRO A 12 6.31 -28.08 8.80
CA PRO A 12 6.96 -27.96 7.50
C PRO A 12 6.18 -28.63 6.35
N THR A 13 5.41 -29.67 6.64
CA THR A 13 4.52 -30.34 5.67
C THR A 13 3.31 -29.48 5.29
N ALA A 14 2.73 -28.73 6.23
CA ALA A 14 1.63 -27.81 5.96
C ALA A 14 2.11 -26.55 5.21
N MET A 15 3.37 -26.14 5.40
CA MET A 15 3.96 -24.99 4.72
C MET A 15 4.10 -25.23 3.21
N ILE A 16 4.63 -26.39 2.80
CA ILE A 16 4.81 -26.73 1.38
C ILE A 16 3.49 -27.02 0.66
N ALA A 17 2.45 -27.41 1.39
CA ALA A 17 1.11 -27.61 0.84
C ALA A 17 0.32 -26.31 0.66
N SER A 18 0.77 -25.20 1.26
CA SER A 18 0.04 -23.93 1.30
C SER A 18 0.45 -22.99 0.16
N ASN A 19 -0.50 -22.59 -0.69
CA ASN A 19 -0.29 -21.59 -1.75
C ASN A 19 -0.06 -20.15 -1.21
N ALA A 20 -0.54 -19.84 -0.01
CA ALA A 20 -0.45 -18.51 0.60
C ALA A 20 -0.06 -18.61 2.09
N ILE A 21 1.23 -18.80 2.35
CA ILE A 21 1.80 -19.08 3.68
C ILE A 21 1.42 -17.99 4.70
N ALA A 22 1.39 -16.72 4.29
CA ALA A 22 1.00 -15.61 5.17
C ALA A 22 -0.45 -15.73 5.66
N VAL A 23 -1.38 -16.15 4.79
CA VAL A 23 -2.81 -16.27 5.14
C VAL A 23 -3.03 -17.50 6.03
N THR A 24 -2.39 -18.63 5.75
CA THR A 24 -2.45 -19.81 6.63
C THR A 24 -1.85 -19.54 8.00
N PHE A 25 -0.76 -18.77 8.06
CA PHE A 25 -0.17 -18.28 9.31
C PHE A 25 -1.12 -17.37 10.08
N GLY A 26 -1.76 -16.41 9.38
CA GLY A 26 -2.75 -15.51 9.95
C GLY A 26 -3.94 -16.23 10.57
N ASN A 27 -4.48 -17.24 9.88
CA ASN A 27 -5.59 -18.05 10.37
C ASN A 27 -5.23 -18.83 11.65
N GLN A 28 -4.01 -19.35 11.76
CA GLN A 28 -3.58 -20.12 12.94
C GLN A 28 -3.21 -19.24 14.14
N LEU A 29 -2.63 -18.05 13.92
CA LEU A 29 -2.21 -17.17 15.02
C LEU A 29 -3.29 -16.18 15.48
N LEU A 30 -3.96 -15.54 14.54
CA LEU A 30 -4.85 -14.41 14.83
C LEU A 30 -6.30 -14.87 14.98
N GLY A 31 -6.62 -16.09 14.55
CA GLY A 31 -7.96 -16.68 14.62
C GLY A 31 -9.00 -15.73 14.03
N TYR A 32 -9.77 -15.09 14.91
CA TYR A 32 -10.79 -14.10 14.58
C TYR A 32 -10.25 -12.90 13.75
N MET A 33 -9.04 -12.43 14.03
CA MET A 33 -8.44 -11.25 13.37
C MET A 33 -7.63 -11.58 12.10
N ALA A 34 -7.81 -12.76 11.51
CA ALA A 34 -6.98 -13.23 10.38
C ALA A 34 -7.12 -12.38 9.11
N TRP A 35 -8.21 -11.63 8.95
CA TRP A 35 -8.48 -10.74 7.82
C TRP A 35 -7.48 -9.58 7.69
N ILE A 36 -6.77 -9.22 8.76
CA ILE A 36 -5.78 -8.14 8.74
C ILE A 36 -4.57 -8.51 7.87
N ILE A 37 -4.19 -9.78 7.84
CA ILE A 37 -3.02 -10.25 7.09
C ILE A 37 -3.14 -10.02 5.57
N PRO A 38 -4.21 -10.47 4.87
CA PRO A 38 -4.35 -10.21 3.44
C PRO A 38 -4.45 -8.71 3.12
N VAL A 39 -5.06 -7.90 3.99
CA VAL A 39 -5.12 -6.44 3.83
C VAL A 39 -3.73 -5.82 3.89
N MET A 40 -2.92 -6.17 4.89
CA MET A 40 -1.56 -5.66 5.04
C MET A 40 -0.64 -6.12 3.89
N VAL A 41 -0.79 -7.37 3.44
CA VAL A 41 -0.05 -7.90 2.28
C VAL A 41 -0.43 -7.14 1.01
N ALA A 42 -1.72 -6.86 0.80
CA ALA A 42 -2.19 -6.08 -0.34
C ALA A 42 -1.63 -4.64 -0.34
N VAL A 43 -1.68 -3.96 0.81
CA VAL A 43 -1.14 -2.59 0.96
C VAL A 43 0.37 -2.56 0.73
N SER A 44 1.10 -3.55 1.25
CA SER A 44 2.54 -3.68 1.03
C SER A 44 2.89 -3.90 -0.46
N ALA A 45 2.15 -4.80 -1.12
CA ALA A 45 2.31 -5.03 -2.56
C ALA A 45 1.98 -3.77 -3.38
N PHE A 46 0.98 -2.99 -2.98
CA PHE A 46 0.59 -1.71 -3.60
C PHE A 46 1.68 -0.65 -3.48
N GLY A 47 2.22 -0.47 -2.28
CA GLY A 47 3.34 0.43 -2.04
C GLY A 47 4.57 0.02 -2.84
N GLY A 48 4.90 -1.28 -2.82
CA GLY A 48 6.02 -1.85 -3.57
C GLY A 48 5.92 -1.60 -5.07
N LEU A 49 4.76 -1.88 -5.67
CA LEU A 49 4.53 -1.67 -7.11
C LEU A 49 4.64 -0.18 -7.48
N SER A 50 4.02 0.71 -6.69
CA SER A 50 4.03 2.15 -6.94
C SER A 50 5.45 2.73 -6.91
N VAL A 51 6.27 2.29 -5.95
CA VAL A 51 7.69 2.67 -5.87
C VAL A 51 8.48 2.08 -7.04
N HIS A 52 8.21 0.83 -7.41
CA HIS A 52 8.92 0.18 -8.51
C HIS A 52 8.68 0.90 -9.85
N ILE A 53 7.45 1.33 -10.10
CA ILE A 53 7.08 2.14 -11.29
C ILE A 53 7.82 3.47 -11.28
N MET A 54 7.87 4.16 -10.13
CA MET A 54 8.56 5.45 -10.02
C MET A 54 10.08 5.31 -10.22
N THR A 55 10.72 4.34 -9.56
CA THR A 55 12.17 4.12 -9.64
C THR A 55 12.60 3.66 -11.03
N SER A 56 11.83 2.77 -11.64
CA SER A 56 12.13 2.25 -12.98
C SER A 56 12.03 3.34 -14.06
N SER A 57 11.04 4.25 -13.96
CA SER A 57 10.95 5.41 -14.86
C SER A 57 12.18 6.33 -14.80
N ARG A 58 12.78 6.48 -13.61
CA ARG A 58 13.99 7.30 -13.41
C ARG A 58 15.22 6.62 -13.99
N MET A 59 15.33 5.29 -13.85
CA MET A 59 16.41 4.52 -14.48
C MET A 59 16.35 4.58 -16.01
N CYS A 60 15.16 4.47 -16.60
CA CYS A 60 15.01 4.58 -18.06
C CYS A 60 15.31 5.99 -18.58
N PHE A 61 14.95 7.04 -17.84
CA PHE A 61 15.31 8.41 -18.19
C PHE A 61 16.83 8.62 -18.23
N VAL A 62 17.57 8.14 -17.24
CA VAL A 62 19.05 8.25 -17.25
C VAL A 62 19.69 7.31 -18.28
N GLY A 63 19.11 6.13 -18.52
CA GLY A 63 19.56 5.22 -19.58
C GLY A 63 19.39 5.80 -20.98
N ALA A 64 18.29 6.51 -21.24
CA ALA A 64 18.06 7.24 -22.48
C ALA A 64 19.03 8.43 -22.66
N ARG A 65 19.43 9.10 -21.56
CA ARG A 65 20.47 10.15 -21.61
C ARG A 65 21.86 9.61 -21.96
N ASN A 66 22.16 8.37 -21.57
CA ASN A 66 23.42 7.71 -21.92
C ASN A 66 23.40 7.05 -23.32
N GLY A 67 22.32 7.19 -24.09
CA GLY A 67 22.18 6.61 -25.43
C GLY A 67 21.86 5.11 -25.44
N HIS A 68 21.58 4.50 -24.28
CA HIS A 68 21.27 3.07 -24.17
C HIS A 68 19.80 2.74 -24.46
N PHE A 69 18.93 3.75 -24.49
CA PHE A 69 17.49 3.64 -24.74
C PHE A 69 17.05 4.73 -25.73
N PRO A 70 15.94 4.53 -26.48
CA PRO A 70 15.48 5.50 -27.48
C PRO A 70 15.19 6.88 -26.87
N SER A 71 15.58 7.94 -27.60
CA SER A 71 15.53 9.34 -27.15
C SER A 71 14.12 9.83 -26.79
N MET A 72 13.07 9.13 -27.21
CA MET A 72 11.69 9.44 -26.82
C MET A 72 11.45 9.30 -25.30
N LEU A 73 12.24 8.47 -24.61
CA LEU A 73 12.16 8.28 -23.15
C LEU A 73 12.87 9.38 -22.34
N SER A 74 13.70 10.23 -22.96
CA SER A 74 14.35 11.37 -22.28
C SER A 74 13.48 12.64 -22.27
N HIS A 75 12.31 12.60 -22.92
CA HIS A 75 11.41 13.74 -22.94
C HIS A 75 10.57 13.81 -21.65
N ILE A 76 10.76 14.88 -20.87
CA ILE A 76 10.00 15.14 -19.64
C ILE A 76 8.79 16.02 -20.00
N ASN A 77 7.61 15.68 -19.48
CA ASN A 77 6.44 16.54 -19.61
C ASN A 77 6.56 17.74 -18.65
N MET A 78 6.73 18.95 -19.21
CA MET A 78 7.02 20.19 -18.46
C MET A 78 5.92 20.59 -17.47
N SER A 79 4.65 20.26 -17.75
CA SER A 79 3.52 20.66 -16.88
C SER A 79 3.26 19.71 -15.71
N ARG A 80 3.83 18.50 -15.73
CA ARG A 80 3.59 17.47 -14.68
C ARG A 80 4.86 16.96 -14.03
N LEU A 81 6.06 17.31 -14.52
CA LEU A 81 7.37 16.82 -14.05
C LEU A 81 7.49 15.28 -14.00
N THR A 82 6.56 14.57 -14.64
CA THR A 82 6.54 13.10 -14.74
C THR A 82 7.07 12.66 -16.11
N PRO A 83 7.93 11.63 -16.19
CA PRO A 83 8.36 11.04 -17.46
C PRO A 83 7.25 10.16 -18.05
N THR A 84 6.16 10.78 -18.53
CA THR A 84 4.96 10.12 -19.07
C THR A 84 5.25 9.14 -20.23
N PRO A 85 6.10 9.45 -21.23
CA PRO A 85 6.39 8.49 -22.30
C PRO A 85 7.20 7.28 -21.81
N ALA A 86 8.11 7.45 -20.85
CA ALA A 86 8.85 6.34 -20.25
C ALA A 86 7.93 5.43 -19.41
N LEU A 87 6.96 6.01 -18.69
CA LEU A 87 5.97 5.26 -17.91
C LEU A 87 5.09 4.36 -18.79
N ILE A 88 4.59 4.89 -19.90
CA ILE A 88 3.70 4.14 -20.83
C ILE A 88 4.46 3.03 -21.57
N PHE A 89 5.73 3.27 -21.91
CA PHE A 89 6.55 2.29 -22.62
C PHE A 89 7.05 1.16 -21.71
N LEU A 90 7.40 1.48 -20.45
CA LEU A 90 7.99 0.54 -19.52
C LEU A 90 6.96 -0.34 -18.80
N VAL A 91 5.79 0.23 -18.49
CA VAL A 91 4.73 -0.47 -17.79
C VAL A 91 3.55 -0.64 -18.75
N PRO A 92 3.29 -1.84 -19.28
CA PRO A 92 2.09 -2.06 -20.05
C PRO A 92 0.88 -1.75 -19.17
N LEU A 93 -0.04 -0.92 -19.67
CA LEU A 93 -1.23 -0.45 -18.96
C LEU A 93 -2.06 -1.58 -18.32
N TRP A 94 -1.92 -2.81 -18.82
CA TRP A 94 -2.56 -4.00 -18.27
C TRP A 94 -2.09 -4.36 -16.84
N ILE A 95 -0.82 -4.11 -16.49
CA ILE A 95 -0.27 -4.42 -15.16
C ILE A 95 -0.97 -3.64 -14.03
N PRO A 96 -1.10 -2.30 -14.09
CA PRO A 96 -1.82 -1.58 -13.06
C PRO A 96 -3.32 -1.91 -13.05
N ILE A 97 -3.93 -2.22 -14.20
CA ILE A 97 -5.34 -2.64 -14.28
C ILE A 97 -5.56 -3.97 -13.55
N VAL A 98 -4.74 -4.99 -13.84
CA VAL A 98 -4.80 -6.29 -13.15
C VAL A 98 -4.52 -6.14 -11.66
N PHE A 99 -3.57 -5.27 -11.30
CA PHE A 99 -3.25 -5.02 -9.91
C PHE A 99 -4.43 -4.40 -9.13
N VAL A 100 -5.13 -3.42 -9.71
CA VAL A 100 -6.35 -2.86 -9.13
C VAL A 100 -7.44 -3.93 -9.00
N ILE A 101 -7.61 -4.80 -10.00
CA ILE A 101 -8.58 -5.92 -9.94
C ILE A 101 -8.24 -6.88 -8.79
N ILE A 102 -6.96 -7.23 -8.60
CA ILE A 102 -6.49 -8.09 -7.51
C ILE A 102 -6.72 -7.41 -6.16
N CYS A 103 -6.45 -6.10 -6.03
CA CYS A 103 -6.72 -5.36 -4.80
C CYS A 103 -8.21 -5.34 -4.47
N ILE A 104 -9.09 -5.13 -5.47
CA ILE A 104 -10.53 -5.18 -5.29
C ILE A 104 -10.95 -6.57 -4.81
N PHE A 105 -10.42 -7.63 -5.40
CA PHE A 105 -10.70 -9.01 -4.98
C PHE A 105 -10.23 -9.30 -3.55
N LEU A 106 -9.00 -8.88 -3.18
CA LEU A 106 -8.43 -9.03 -1.84
C LEU A 106 -9.18 -8.24 -0.77
N VAL A 107 -9.90 -7.18 -1.15
CA VAL A 107 -10.79 -6.42 -0.24
C VAL A 107 -12.17 -7.06 -0.17
N ILE A 108 -12.72 -7.55 -1.28
CA ILE A 108 -14.06 -8.15 -1.32
C ILE A 108 -14.14 -9.46 -0.53
N VAL A 109 -13.11 -10.30 -0.60
CA VAL A 109 -13.08 -11.59 0.13
C VAL A 109 -13.26 -11.40 1.66
N PRO A 110 -12.47 -10.56 2.35
CA PRO A 110 -12.71 -10.27 3.77
C PRO A 110 -14.00 -9.48 4.02
N CYS A 111 -14.46 -8.64 3.07
CA CYS A 111 -15.77 -7.99 3.16
C CYS A 111 -16.94 -8.96 3.20
N TYR A 112 -16.84 -10.09 2.50
CA TYR A 112 -17.88 -11.09 2.47
C TYR A 112 -17.85 -12.01 3.69
N GLU A 113 -16.65 -12.40 4.12
CA GLU A 113 -16.48 -13.33 5.24
C GLU A 113 -16.76 -12.69 6.61
N ARG A 114 -16.43 -11.40 6.80
CA ARG A 114 -16.50 -10.73 8.12
C ARG A 114 -16.93 -9.26 8.03
N PRO A 115 -18.22 -8.97 7.73
CA PRO A 115 -18.69 -7.60 7.52
C PRO A 115 -18.67 -6.70 8.76
N TYR A 116 -18.75 -7.27 9.98
CA TYR A 116 -18.77 -6.49 11.22
C TYR A 116 -17.40 -5.85 11.55
N GLU A 117 -16.29 -6.48 11.15
CA GLU A 117 -14.92 -5.99 11.41
C GLU A 117 -14.58 -4.81 10.51
N LEU A 118 -15.02 -4.87 9.25
CA LEU A 118 -14.98 -3.74 8.33
C LEU A 118 -15.88 -2.58 8.79
N GLY A 119 -17.04 -2.89 9.34
CA GLY A 119 -17.90 -1.89 9.99
C GLY A 119 -17.14 -1.12 11.07
N MET A 120 -16.37 -1.81 11.91
CA MET A 120 -15.52 -1.18 12.93
C MET A 120 -14.39 -0.34 12.32
N GLY A 121 -13.74 -0.79 11.25
CA GLY A 121 -12.71 -0.01 10.54
C GLY A 121 -13.25 1.30 9.92
N ILE A 122 -14.43 1.24 9.31
CA ILE A 122 -15.14 2.41 8.79
C ILE A 122 -15.53 3.35 9.94
N LEU A 123 -15.99 2.81 11.07
CA LEU A 123 -16.31 3.59 12.26
C LEU A 123 -15.10 4.37 12.77
N ILE A 124 -13.93 3.73 12.86
CA ILE A 124 -12.67 4.36 13.29
C ILE A 124 -12.27 5.48 12.31
N THR A 125 -12.39 5.23 11.01
CA THR A 125 -12.08 6.23 9.97
C THR A 125 -13.03 7.43 10.05
N ILE A 126 -14.32 7.17 10.30
CA ILE A 126 -15.33 8.22 10.51
C ILE A 126 -15.06 8.99 11.80
N THR A 127 -14.58 8.35 12.88
CA THR A 127 -14.21 9.04 14.12
C THR A 127 -12.96 9.92 13.98
N GLY A 128 -12.09 9.64 13.02
CA GLY A 128 -10.94 10.50 12.69
C GLY A 128 -11.32 11.84 12.06
N ILE A 129 -12.46 11.91 11.36
CA ILE A 129 -12.97 13.12 10.69
C ILE A 129 -13.35 14.23 11.71
N PRO A 130 -14.12 13.96 12.79
CA PRO A 130 -14.39 14.98 13.81
C PRO A 130 -13.14 15.36 14.60
N ALA A 131 -12.19 14.44 14.84
CA ALA A 131 -10.90 14.78 15.45
C ALA A 131 -10.07 15.73 14.56
N TYR A 132 -10.10 15.53 13.23
CA TYR A 132 -9.49 16.44 12.27
C TYR A 132 -10.16 17.81 12.29
N PHE A 133 -11.50 17.86 12.33
CA PHE A 133 -12.23 19.12 12.45
C PHE A 133 -11.89 19.86 13.75
N PHE A 134 -11.80 19.14 14.88
CA PHE A 134 -11.48 19.72 16.18
C PHE A 134 -10.01 20.17 16.30
N GLY A 135 -9.08 19.50 15.61
CA GLY A 135 -7.66 19.89 15.62
C GLY A 135 -7.28 20.96 14.59
N VAL A 136 -7.87 20.91 13.39
CA VAL A 136 -7.50 21.78 12.25
C VAL A 136 -8.45 22.97 12.06
N ALA A 137 -9.76 22.82 12.33
CA ALA A 137 -10.70 23.94 12.25
C ALA A 137 -10.69 24.84 13.51
N TRP A 138 -10.02 24.42 14.59
CA TRP A 138 -9.91 25.19 15.82
C TRP A 138 -8.88 26.32 15.69
N LYS A 139 -9.31 27.41 15.05
CA LYS A 139 -8.53 28.65 14.87
C LYS A 139 -8.36 29.45 16.17
N ASN A 140 -9.23 29.26 17.16
CA ASN A 140 -9.17 29.91 18.48
C ASN A 140 -8.45 29.05 19.53
N LYS A 141 -7.11 29.01 19.48
CA LYS A 141 -6.31 28.29 20.48
C LYS A 141 -6.46 28.92 21.87
N PRO A 142 -6.71 28.13 22.94
CA PRO A 142 -6.70 28.63 24.32
C PRO A 142 -5.27 29.05 24.74
N MET A 143 -5.16 30.16 25.48
CA MET A 143 -3.90 30.87 25.76
C MET A 143 -2.77 30.03 26.38
N TRP A 144 -3.09 28.93 27.06
CA TRP A 144 -2.10 28.03 27.65
C TRP A 144 -1.20 27.35 26.60
N PHE A 145 -1.72 27.04 25.41
CA PHE A 145 -0.95 26.39 24.34
C PHE A 145 -0.02 27.35 23.58
N GLN A 146 -0.32 28.65 23.57
CA GLN A 146 0.58 29.67 23.00
C GLN A 146 1.79 29.93 23.89
N LYS A 147 1.62 29.82 25.22
CA LYS A 147 2.67 30.14 26.20
C LYS A 147 3.82 29.13 26.22
N ILE A 148 3.57 27.89 25.81
CA ILE A 148 4.57 26.81 25.74
C ILE A 148 5.40 26.88 24.45
N ASN A 149 4.84 27.39 23.35
CA ASN A 149 5.52 27.46 22.06
C ASN A 149 6.32 28.76 21.85
N SER A 150 6.36 29.65 22.84
CA SER A 150 7.11 30.92 22.82
C SER A 150 8.24 30.97 23.86
N THR A 151 8.65 29.81 24.41
CA THR A 151 9.86 29.65 25.24
C THR A 151 10.80 28.72 24.51
#